data_AF-A0A1R0ZE65-F1
#
_entry.id   AF-A0A1R0ZE65-F1
#
_cell.length_a   1.000
_cell.length_b   1.000
_cell.length_c   1.000
_cell.angle_alpha   90.00
_cell.angle_beta   90.00
_cell.angle_gamma   90.00
#
_symmetry.space_group_name_H-M   'P 1'
#
loop_
_entity.id
_entity.type
_entity.pdbx_description
1 polymer ?
#
loop_
_entity_poly.entity_id
_entity_poly.type
_entity_poly.pdbx_seq_one_letter_code
_entity_poly.pdbx_strand_id
1 'polypeptide(L)'
;MSRQRSMENILASEYVSIGELVRITNSRYSTLKHYTEEGMLPFEQAEENLTRRYKREKTVARILWIKEMKTNGLSIPQIKGALGMN
;
A
#
# COMPACT_ATOMS: atom_id res chain seq x y z
N MET A 1 -0.32 -10.63 -19.48
CA MET A 1 0.33 -9.68 -18.53
C MET A 1 0.43 -8.34 -19.22
N SER A 2 -0.17 -7.28 -18.67
CA SER A 2 0.05 -5.94 -19.22
C SER A 2 1.53 -5.57 -19.08
N ARG A 3 2.05 -4.80 -20.04
CA ARG A 3 3.43 -4.31 -19.98
C ARG A 3 3.62 -3.49 -18.70
N GLN A 4 4.74 -3.70 -18.03
CA GLN A 4 5.09 -2.93 -16.84
C GLN A 4 5.11 -1.42 -17.20
N ARG A 5 4.38 -0.60 -16.44
CA ARG A 5 4.35 0.85 -16.65
C ARG A 5 5.71 1.49 -16.31
N SER A 6 6.05 2.58 -17.01
CA SER A 6 7.19 3.44 -16.66
C SER A 6 6.97 4.08 -15.29
N MET A 7 8.05 4.50 -14.62
CA MET A 7 7.94 5.19 -13.33
C MET A 7 7.14 6.49 -13.47
N GLU A 8 7.37 7.25 -14.55
CA GLU A 8 6.61 8.46 -14.87
C GLU A 8 5.10 8.21 -14.95
N ASN A 9 4.67 7.18 -15.70
CA ASN A 9 3.25 6.85 -15.82
C ASN A 9 2.65 6.36 -14.49
N ILE A 10 3.45 5.71 -13.65
CA ILE A 10 3.02 5.29 -12.32
C ILE A 10 2.79 6.53 -11.44
N LEU A 11 3.72 7.48 -11.44
CA LEU A 11 3.64 8.70 -10.65
C LEU A 11 2.57 9.67 -11.14
N ALA A 12 2.23 9.64 -12.44
CA ALA A 12 1.11 10.43 -12.99
C ALA A 12 -0.27 9.81 -12.74
N SER A 13 -0.33 8.53 -12.33
CA SER A 13 -1.58 7.80 -12.15
C SER A 13 -2.21 8.04 -10.79
N GLU A 14 -3.53 8.25 -10.74
CA GLU A 14 -4.28 8.33 -9.48
C GLU A 14 -4.29 6.97 -8.77
N TYR A 15 -4.54 5.90 -9.54
CA TYR A 15 -4.62 4.53 -9.02
C TYR A 15 -3.42 3.68 -9.43
N VAL A 16 -2.94 2.87 -8.49
CA VAL A 16 -1.80 1.98 -8.69
C VAL A 16 -2.09 0.59 -8.15
N SER A 17 -1.36 -0.40 -8.65
CA SER A 17 -1.35 -1.78 -8.14
C SER A 17 -0.35 -1.93 -6.98
N ILE A 18 -0.46 -3.02 -6.23
CA ILE A 18 0.51 -3.36 -5.17
C ILE A 18 1.95 -3.47 -5.69
N GLY A 19 2.15 -4.02 -6.90
CA GLY A 19 3.49 -4.13 -7.50
C GLY A 19 4.09 -2.77 -7.84
N GLU A 20 3.26 -1.77 -8.12
CA GLU A 20 3.71 -0.39 -8.37
C GLU A 20 4.00 0.34 -7.06
N LEU A 21 3.21 0.10 -6.00
CA LEU A 21 3.52 0.59 -4.65
C LEU A 21 4.86 0.07 -4.15
N VAL A 22 5.20 -1.18 -4.43
CA VAL A 22 6.54 -1.75 -4.14
C VAL A 22 7.64 -0.89 -4.77
N ARG A 23 7.48 -0.53 -6.04
CA ARG A 23 8.46 0.27 -6.79
C ARG A 23 8.55 1.70 -6.28
N ILE A 24 7.42 2.34 -5.96
CA ILE A 24 7.38 3.73 -5.47
C ILE A 24 7.95 3.84 -4.04
N THR A 25 7.58 2.91 -3.16
CA THR A 25 7.87 3.03 -1.72
C THR A 25 9.13 2.29 -1.27
N ASN A 26 9.78 1.56 -2.19
CA ASN A 26 10.88 0.64 -1.90
C ASN A 26 10.54 -0.27 -0.69
N SER A 27 9.32 -0.82 -0.70
CA SER A 27 8.82 -1.73 0.34
C SER A 27 8.73 -3.14 -0.24
N ARG A 28 8.92 -4.16 0.60
CA ARG A 28 8.78 -5.55 0.14
C ARG A 28 7.32 -5.85 -0.22
N TYR A 29 7.12 -6.62 -1.29
CA TYR A 29 5.78 -7.03 -1.73
C TYR A 29 5.00 -7.74 -0.63
N SER A 30 5.63 -8.70 0.07
CA SER A 30 5.00 -9.45 1.16
C SER A 30 4.55 -8.55 2.31
N THR A 31 5.31 -7.51 2.63
CA THR A 31 4.93 -6.51 3.64
C THR A 31 3.68 -5.75 3.23
N LEU A 32 3.62 -5.26 1.99
CA LEU A 32 2.43 -4.55 1.51
C LEU A 32 1.22 -5.48 1.40
N LYS A 33 1.43 -6.75 1.00
CA LYS A 33 0.38 -7.78 0.97
C LYS A 33 -0.19 -8.00 2.36
N HIS A 34 0.68 -8.17 3.35
CA HIS A 34 0.29 -8.31 4.75
C HIS A 34 -0.49 -7.08 5.25
N TYR A 35 -0.01 -5.86 5.00
CA TYR A 35 -0.75 -4.65 5.39
C TYR A 35 -2.12 -4.53 4.73
N THR A 36 -2.25 -4.95 3.47
CA THR A 36 -3.55 -5.03 2.80
C THR A 36 -4.46 -6.07 3.45
N GLU A 37 -3.95 -7.26 3.78
CA GLU A 37 -4.71 -8.35 4.43
C GLU A 37 -5.14 -7.97 5.85
N GLU A 38 -4.33 -7.19 6.56
CA GLU A 38 -4.65 -6.58 7.85
C GLU A 38 -5.61 -5.38 7.74
N GLY A 39 -6.04 -5.02 6.52
CA GLY A 39 -6.94 -3.90 6.24
C GLY A 39 -6.30 -2.51 6.34
N MET A 40 -4.98 -2.44 6.61
CA MET A 40 -4.27 -1.19 6.87
C MET A 40 -4.13 -0.32 5.61
N LEU A 41 -4.19 -0.92 4.43
CA LEU A 41 -4.11 -0.22 3.14
C LEU A 41 -5.46 -0.29 2.41
N PRO A 42 -6.24 0.81 2.39
CA PRO A 42 -7.50 0.85 1.66
C PRO A 42 -7.28 0.67 0.16
N PHE A 43 -8.14 -0.13 -0.47
CA PHE A 43 -8.13 -0.37 -1.90
C PHE A 43 -9.56 -0.44 -2.45
N GLU A 44 -9.67 -0.21 -3.75
CA GLU A 44 -10.87 -0.43 -4.53
C GLU A 44 -10.69 -1.69 -5.38
N GLN A 45 -11.73 -2.49 -5.47
CA GLN A 45 -11.73 -3.74 -6.21
C GLN A 45 -13.15 -4.00 -6.72
N ALA A 46 -13.29 -4.21 -8.04
CA ALA A 46 -14.59 -4.43 -8.65
C ALA A 46 -15.18 -5.80 -8.29
N GLU A 47 -14.34 -6.86 -8.24
CA GLU A 47 -14.75 -8.22 -7.88
C GLU A 47 -13.59 -8.94 -7.17
N GLU A 48 -13.90 -9.95 -6.34
CA GLU A 48 -12.98 -10.63 -5.42
C GLU A 48 -11.66 -11.14 -6.04
N ASN A 49 -11.66 -11.51 -7.33
CA ASN A 49 -10.50 -12.04 -8.03
C ASN A 49 -9.80 -11.04 -8.96
N LEU A 50 -10.28 -9.79 -9.01
CA LEU A 50 -9.69 -8.74 -9.83
C LEU A 50 -8.54 -8.00 -9.12
N THR A 51 -7.78 -7.24 -9.90
CA THR A 51 -6.64 -6.49 -9.36
C THR A 51 -7.11 -5.37 -8.43
N ARG A 52 -6.67 -5.42 -7.16
CA ARG A 52 -6.83 -4.33 -6.19
C ARG A 52 -6.15 -3.06 -6.68
N ARG A 53 -6.84 -1.92 -6.56
CA ARG A 53 -6.37 -0.59 -6.95
C ARG A 53 -6.28 0.32 -5.74
N TYR A 54 -5.15 0.98 -5.57
CA TYR A 54 -4.85 1.84 -4.43
C TYR A 54 -4.73 3.29 -4.90
N LYS A 55 -5.30 4.24 -4.14
CA LYS A 55 -5.08 5.67 -4.38
C LYS A 55 -3.62 6.01 -4.08
N ARG A 56 -2.84 6.27 -5.12
CA ARG A 56 -1.37 6.35 -5.07
C ARG A 56 -0.88 7.23 -3.93
N GLU A 57 -1.28 8.49 -3.90
CA GLU A 57 -0.75 9.46 -2.93
C GLU A 57 -1.14 9.11 -1.50
N LYS A 58 -2.42 8.80 -1.26
CA LYS A 58 -2.92 8.42 0.07
C LYS A 58 -2.26 7.15 0.58
N THR A 59 -2.13 6.13 -0.28
CA THR A 59 -1.56 4.84 0.11
C THR A 59 -0.04 4.94 0.29
N VAL A 60 0.67 5.69 -0.54
CA VAL A 60 2.12 5.95 -0.38
C VAL A 60 2.39 6.68 0.94
N ALA A 61 1.67 7.76 1.22
CA ALA A 61 1.82 8.49 2.49
C ALA A 61 1.58 7.57 3.70
N ARG A 62 0.53 6.74 3.64
CA ARG A 62 0.25 5.76 4.70
C ARG A 62 1.34 4.71 4.85
N ILE A 63 1.89 4.16 3.75
CA ILE A 63 3.00 3.20 3.82
C ILE A 63 4.25 3.82 4.47
N LEU A 64 4.58 5.06 4.09
CA LEU A 64 5.73 5.77 4.67
C LEU A 64 5.52 6.03 6.17
N TRP A 65 4.32 6.43 6.58
CA TRP A 65 3.96 6.59 7.98
C TRP A 65 4.04 5.26 8.76
N ILE A 66 3.51 4.16 8.22
CA ILE A 66 3.63 2.84 8.86
C ILE A 66 5.11 2.45 9.00
N LYS A 67 5.93 2.68 7.98
CA LYS A 67 7.38 2.45 8.01
C LYS A 67 8.04 3.24 9.14
N GLU A 68 7.72 4.51 9.28
CA GLU A 68 8.24 5.37 10.36
C GLU A 68 7.83 4.84 11.73
N MET A 69 6.56 4.49 11.93
CA MET A 69 6.09 3.91 13.20
C MET A 69 6.77 2.59 13.53
N LYS A 70 7.01 1.73 12.52
CA LYS A 70 7.79 0.50 12.67
C LYS A 70 9.23 0.78 13.09
N THR A 71 9.87 1.79 12.51
CA THR A 71 11.22 2.22 12.89
C THR A 71 11.27 2.76 14.32
N ASN A 72 10.21 3.45 14.75
CA ASN A 72 10.05 3.94 16.13
C ASN A 72 9.68 2.83 17.14
N GLY A 73 9.69 1.56 16.72
CA GLY A 73 9.48 0.41 17.61
C GLY A 73 8.03 0.00 17.82
N LEU A 74 7.07 0.63 17.13
CA LEU A 74 5.66 0.25 17.29
C LEU A 74 5.39 -1.13 16.68
N SER A 75 4.54 -1.90 17.36
CA SER A 75 3.99 -3.16 16.89
C SER A 75 2.85 -2.93 15.89
N ILE A 76 2.53 -3.94 15.08
CA ILE A 76 1.40 -3.86 14.13
C ILE A 76 0.07 -3.57 14.84
N PRO A 77 -0.28 -4.22 15.98
CA PRO A 77 -1.50 -3.88 16.71
C PRO A 77 -1.57 -2.42 17.17
N GLN A 78 -0.46 -1.85 17.66
CA GLN A 78 -0.43 -0.43 18.05
C GLN A 78 -0.64 0.50 16.85
N ILE A 79 -0.03 0.17 15.71
CA ILE A 79 -0.19 0.93 14.47
C ILE A 79 -1.64 0.83 13.97
N LYS A 80 -2.26 -0.35 14.05
CA LYS A 80 -3.69 -0.55 13.74
C LYS A 80 -4.57 0.30 14.64
N GLY A 81 -4.30 0.33 15.95
CA GLY A 81 -5.01 1.21 16.89
C GLY A 81 -4.88 2.69 16.51
N ALA A 82 -3.69 3.15 16.12
CA ALA A 82 -3.47 4.52 15.65
C ALA A 82 -4.15 4.83 14.30
N LEU A 83 -4.47 3.82 13.50
CA LEU A 83 -5.28 3.93 12.28
C LEU A 83 -6.80 3.87 12.56
N GLY A 84 -7.21 3.77 13.83
CA GLY A 84 -8.61 3.63 14.23
C GLY A 84 -9.19 2.25 13.93
N MET A 85 -8.33 1.23 13.86
CA MET A 85 -8.70 -0.16 13.59
C MET A 85 -8.66 -0.93 14.91
N ASN A 86 -9.82 -1.44 15.35
CA ASN A 86 -9.97 -2.26 16.56
C ASN A 86 -9.75 -3.75 16.24
#